data_AF-V4LFV8-F1
#
_entry.id   AF-V4LFV8-F1
#
_cell.length_a   1.000
_cell.length_b   1.000
_cell.length_c   1.000
_cell.angle_alpha   90.00
_cell.angle_beta   90.00
_cell.angle_gamma   90.00
#
_symmetry.space_group_name_H-M   'P 1'
#
loop_
_entity.id
_entity.type
_entity.pdbx_description
1 polymer ?
#
loop_
_entity_poly.entity_id
_entity_poly.type
_entity_poly.pdbx_seq_one_letter_code
_entity_poly.pdbx_strand_id
1 'polypeptide(L)'
;MDFTKTSVRFFFVLILTISSSNVNILAKPAIDQASYNCIGPCMRFYGNMKCYNDCISKHYDGGQCDSTRGGKFPQCCCYNYKN
;
A
#
# COMPACT_ATOMS: atom_id res chain seq x y z
N MET A 1 -17.64 37.04 37.04
CA MET A 1 -17.87 36.36 35.75
C MET A 1 -16.63 35.51 35.48
N ASP A 2 -16.37 34.55 36.37
CA ASP A 2 -15.05 33.89 36.47
C ASP A 2 -15.17 32.38 36.30
N PHE A 3 -16.28 31.80 36.78
CA PHE A 3 -16.61 30.38 36.56
C PHE A 3 -16.74 30.03 35.08
N THR A 4 -17.39 30.88 34.28
CA THR A 4 -17.53 30.69 32.83
C THR A 4 -16.17 30.75 32.12
N LYS A 5 -15.26 31.62 32.56
CA LYS A 5 -13.93 31.80 31.97
C LYS A 5 -13.02 30.60 32.22
N THR A 6 -13.11 30.01 33.42
CA THR A 6 -12.37 28.79 33.78
C THR A 6 -12.90 27.59 33.00
N SER A 7 -14.22 27.44 32.92
CA SER A 7 -14.87 26.35 32.17
C SER A 7 -14.45 26.33 30.70
N VAL A 8 -14.51 27.48 30.01
CA VAL A 8 -14.13 27.58 28.59
C VAL A 8 -12.67 27.17 28.35
N ARG A 9 -11.75 27.54 29.26
CA ARG A 9 -10.34 27.13 29.16
C ARG A 9 -10.17 25.61 29.28
N PHE A 10 -10.86 24.98 30.22
CA PHE A 10 -10.82 23.53 30.38
C PHE A 10 -11.32 22.80 29.14
N PHE A 11 -12.46 23.24 28.57
CA PHE A 11 -12.98 22.68 27.32
C PHE A 11 -11.98 22.84 26.16
N PHE A 12 -11.34 24.00 26.04
CA PHE A 12 -10.39 24.28 24.95
C PHE A 12 -9.13 23.40 25.05
N VAL A 13 -8.60 23.22 26.26
CA VAL A 13 -7.43 22.35 26.52
C VAL A 13 -7.77 20.89 26.18
N LEU A 14 -8.97 20.43 26.51
CA LEU A 14 -9.42 19.06 26.26
C LEU A 14 -9.59 18.75 24.76
N ILE A 15 -10.07 19.72 23.99
CA ILE A 15 -10.20 19.57 22.53
C ILE A 15 -8.82 19.56 21.87
N LEU A 16 -7.90 20.43 22.31
CA LEU A 16 -6.53 20.49 21.79
C LEU A 16 -5.75 19.20 22.04
N THR A 17 -5.88 18.58 23.23
CA THR A 17 -5.21 17.31 23.53
C THR A 17 -5.71 16.16 22.66
N ILE A 18 -7.02 16.07 22.44
CA ILE A 18 -7.61 15.07 21.54
C ILE A 18 -7.15 15.30 20.09
N SER A 19 -7.09 16.55 19.62
CA SER A 19 -6.64 16.86 18.26
C SER A 19 -5.13 16.65 18.05
N SER A 20 -4.30 16.87 19.08
CA SER A 20 -2.85 16.64 19.04
C SER A 20 -2.47 15.16 19.10
N SER A 21 -3.43 14.31 19.49
CA SER A 21 -3.36 12.86 19.30
C SER A 21 -3.58 12.56 17.82
N ASN A 22 -2.66 13.06 17.00
CA ASN A 22 -2.53 12.70 15.60
C ASN A 22 -2.57 11.17 15.56
N VAL A 23 -3.70 10.66 15.06
CA VAL A 23 -3.78 9.29 14.60
C VAL A 23 -2.65 9.23 13.58
N ASN A 24 -1.55 8.57 13.95
CA ASN A 24 -0.56 8.14 12.99
C ASN A 24 -1.29 7.15 12.10
N ILE A 25 -2.04 7.67 11.14
CA ILE A 25 -2.49 6.91 9.99
C ILE A 25 -1.16 6.55 9.38
N LEU A 26 -0.73 5.33 9.69
CA LEU A 26 0.38 4.66 9.05
C LEU A 26 -0.06 4.53 7.60
N ALA A 27 0.05 5.63 6.85
CA ALA A 27 0.14 5.61 5.42
C ALA A 27 1.37 4.75 5.19
N LYS A 28 1.11 3.46 4.96
CA LYS A 28 2.11 2.50 4.52
C LYS A 28 2.95 3.27 3.50
N PRO A 29 4.26 3.45 3.72
CA PRO A 29 5.08 4.05 2.69
C PRO A 29 4.76 3.26 1.44
N ALA A 30 4.34 3.97 0.39
CA ALA A 30 4.16 3.36 -0.92
C ALA A 30 5.50 2.69 -1.19
N ILE A 31 5.53 1.36 -1.00
CA ILE A 31 6.72 0.52 -1.13
C ILE A 31 7.37 1.02 -2.40
N ASP A 32 8.56 1.60 -2.27
CA ASP A 32 9.29 2.25 -3.35
C ASP A 32 8.98 1.51 -4.63
N GLN A 33 8.21 2.18 -5.49
CA GLN A 33 7.36 1.54 -6.49
C GLN A 33 8.28 0.72 -7.40
N ALA A 34 8.51 -0.54 -7.02
CA ALA A 34 9.13 -1.52 -7.87
C ALA A 34 8.33 -1.41 -9.16
N SER A 35 9.01 -1.25 -10.30
CA SER A 35 8.29 -1.00 -11.54
C SER A 35 7.46 -2.24 -11.86
N TYR A 36 6.20 -2.23 -11.42
CA TYR A 36 5.31 -3.38 -11.47
C TYR A 36 4.68 -3.42 -12.86
N ASN A 37 5.31 -4.15 -13.78
CA ASN A 37 4.80 -4.33 -15.13
C ASN A 37 4.07 -5.67 -15.25
N CYS A 38 2.79 -5.64 -15.63
CA CYS A 38 1.99 -6.85 -15.75
C CYS A 38 1.96 -7.32 -17.20
N ILE A 39 2.45 -8.54 -17.45
CA ILE A 39 2.76 -9.05 -18.80
C ILE A 39 1.67 -9.95 -19.39
N GLY A 40 0.69 -10.37 -18.59
CA GLY A 40 -0.41 -11.21 -19.06
C GLY A 40 -1.21 -11.88 -17.95
N PRO A 41 -2.28 -12.61 -18.31
CA PRO A 41 -3.11 -13.34 -17.34
C PRO A 41 -2.37 -14.53 -16.75
N CYS A 42 -2.50 -14.70 -15.45
CA CYS A 42 -2.04 -15.86 -14.71
C CYS A 42 -3.18 -16.89 -14.63
N MET A 43 -3.19 -17.86 -15.53
CA MET A 43 -4.11 -18.99 -15.44
C MET A 43 -3.74 -19.90 -14.27
N ARG A 44 -4.68 -20.73 -13.78
CA ARG A 44 -4.43 -21.67 -12.65
C ARG A 44 -3.19 -22.56 -12.85
N PHE A 45 -2.90 -22.95 -14.11
CA PHE A 45 -1.72 -23.76 -14.46
C PHE A 45 -0.44 -22.94 -14.66
N TYR A 46 -0.58 -21.62 -14.83
CA TYR A 46 0.56 -20.72 -14.96
C TYR A 46 1.22 -20.51 -13.59
N GLY A 47 0.45 -20.06 -12.60
CA GLY A 47 0.91 -19.93 -11.22
C GLY A 47 2.11 -18.98 -11.05
N ASN A 48 2.53 -18.81 -9.78
CA ASN A 48 3.63 -17.89 -9.45
C ASN A 48 4.97 -18.32 -10.02
N MET A 49 5.25 -19.63 -10.10
CA MET A 49 6.54 -20.12 -10.58
C MET A 49 6.76 -19.82 -12.07
N LYS A 50 5.74 -20.02 -12.92
CA LYS A 50 5.86 -19.67 -14.34
C LYS A 50 5.93 -18.15 -14.53
N CYS A 51 5.14 -17.40 -13.76
CA CYS A 51 5.22 -15.94 -13.76
C CYS A 51 6.62 -15.43 -13.43
N TYR A 52 7.23 -15.98 -12.38
CA TYR A 52 8.59 -15.64 -11.97
C TYR A 52 9.59 -15.91 -13.09
N ASN A 53 9.57 -17.12 -13.66
CA ASN A 53 10.49 -17.50 -14.75
C ASN A 53 10.30 -16.65 -16.01
N ASP A 54 9.05 -16.33 -16.39
CA ASP A 54 8.76 -15.49 -17.54
C ASP A 54 9.24 -14.04 -17.30
N CYS A 55 9.10 -13.51 -16.07
CA CYS A 55 9.63 -12.20 -15.70
C CYS A 55 11.16 -12.17 -15.72
N ILE A 56 11.84 -13.19 -15.19
CA ILE A 56 13.30 -13.34 -15.27
C ILE A 56 13.78 -13.41 -16.73
N SER A 57 13.07 -14.17 -17.59
CA SER A 57 13.38 -14.25 -19.02
C SER A 57 13.26 -12.92 -19.77
N LYS A 58 12.51 -11.97 -19.20
CA LYS A 58 12.30 -10.61 -19.70
C LYS A 58 13.18 -9.57 -18.99
N HIS A 59 14.20 -10.01 -18.24
CA HIS A 59 15.14 -9.16 -17.49
C HIS A 59 14.51 -8.36 -16.35
N TYR A 60 13.46 -8.89 -15.72
CA TYR A 60 12.99 -8.42 -14.42
C TYR A 60 13.64 -9.21 -13.28
N ASP A 61 13.68 -8.66 -12.07
CA ASP A 61 14.18 -9.36 -10.87
C ASP A 61 13.27 -10.50 -10.40
N GLY A 62 12.00 -10.46 -10.80
CA GLY A 62 11.04 -11.51 -10.51
C GLY A 62 9.62 -11.13 -10.89
N GLY A 63 8.66 -11.98 -10.52
CA GLY A 63 7.24 -11.71 -10.71
C GLY A 63 6.34 -12.64 -9.93
N GLN A 64 5.09 -12.20 -9.73
CA GLN A 64 4.05 -12.99 -9.08
C GLN A 64 2.68 -12.71 -9.69
N CYS A 65 1.76 -13.65 -9.51
CA CYS A 65 0.38 -13.51 -9.91
C CYS A 65 -0.38 -12.65 -8.91
N ASP A 66 -0.87 -11.52 -9.39
CA ASP A 66 -1.61 -10.53 -8.64
C ASP A 66 -3.11 -10.58 -9.02
N SER A 67 -3.92 -11.02 -8.08
CA SER A 67 -5.38 -11.08 -8.22
C SER A 67 -6.05 -9.71 -8.24
N THR A 68 -5.35 -8.65 -7.83
CA THR A 68 -5.90 -7.29 -7.76
C THR A 68 -5.78 -6.54 -9.10
N ARG A 69 -4.89 -6.97 -10.00
CA ARG A 69 -4.57 -6.24 -11.25
C ARG A 69 -5.21 -6.78 -12.52
N GLY A 70 -5.93 -7.90 -12.47
CA GLY A 70 -6.43 -8.58 -13.66
C GLY A 70 -7.96 -8.75 -13.77
N GLY A 71 -8.73 -8.07 -12.93
CA GLY A 71 -10.19 -8.11 -12.96
C GLY A 71 -10.74 -9.52 -12.73
N LYS A 72 -11.12 -10.22 -13.81
CA LYS A 72 -11.68 -11.59 -13.75
C LYS A 72 -10.63 -12.68 -13.54
N PHE A 73 -9.39 -12.45 -13.97
CA PHE A 73 -8.29 -13.41 -13.83
C PHE A 73 -7.08 -12.72 -13.22
N PRO A 74 -6.33 -13.32 -12.30
CA PRO A 74 -5.10 -12.70 -11.78
C PRO A 74 -4.13 -12.40 -12.94
N GLN A 75 -3.32 -11.34 -12.81
CA GLN A 75 -2.30 -11.00 -13.79
C GLN A 75 -0.90 -11.32 -13.25
N CYS A 76 -0.01 -11.81 -14.11
CA CYS A 76 1.40 -11.92 -13.80
C CYS A 76 2.06 -10.55 -13.83
N CYS A 77 2.54 -10.08 -12.69
CA CYS A 77 3.18 -8.78 -12.53
C CYS A 77 4.64 -8.95 -12.14
N CYS A 78 5.52 -8.48 -13.02
CA CYS A 78 6.96 -8.46 -12.83
C CYS A 78 7.38 -7.24 -12.02
N TYR A 79 8.44 -7.36 -11.24
CA TYR A 79 8.99 -6.28 -10.43
C TYR A 79 10.50 -6.16 -10.64
N ASN A 80 11.01 -4.93 -10.47
CA ASN A 80 12.44 -4.65 -10.35
C ASN A 80 12.66 -3.93 -9.02
N TYR A 81 13.64 -4.37 -8.26
CA TYR A 81 14.16 -3.65 -7.12
C TYR A 81 14.82 -2.37 -7.63
N LYS A 82 14.36 -1.22 -7.14
CA LYS A 82 15.13 0.01 -7.32
C LYS A 82 16.30 -0.06 -6.35
N ASN A 83 17.51 -0.14 -6.91
CA ASN A 83 18.75 -0.03 -6.14
C ASN A 83 19.12 1.44 -5.91
#